data_AF-A0A6B0WRA2-F1
#
_entry.id   AF-A0A6B0WRA2-F1
#
_cell.length_a   1.000
_cell.length_b   1.000
_cell.length_c   1.000
_cell.angle_alpha   90.00
_cell.angle_beta   90.00
_cell.angle_gamma   90.00
#
_symmetry.space_group_name_H-M   'P 1'
#
loop_
_entity.id
_entity.type
_entity.pdbx_description
1 polymer ?
#
loop_
_entity_poly.entity_id
_entity_poly.type
_entity_poly.pdbx_seq_one_letter_code
_entity_poly.pdbx_strand_id
1 'polypeptide(L)'
;MKHFTASLLSVFLFPILVGAHCEIPCGIYGDEGRFALLLENVTTIEKSMNEINKLSGESEKNNNQIVRWVVNKEHHADQIRDIVAQYFLAQRITEPAEGDAAAYTEKLIALHKIIRTAMKCKQTTDPKNAQTLRDHINAFQTLYNAR
;
A
#
# COMPACT_ATOMS: atom_id res chain seq x y z
N MET A 1 29.97 53.04 -8.17
CA MET A 1 30.49 52.33 -6.98
C MET A 1 29.39 51.42 -6.46
N LYS A 2 29.64 50.11 -6.52
CA LYS A 2 28.96 48.97 -5.84
C LYS A 2 27.47 48.75 -6.12
N HIS A 3 27.19 47.93 -7.13
CA HIS A 3 25.94 47.18 -7.26
C HIS A 3 25.84 46.17 -6.10
N PHE A 4 24.78 46.23 -5.31
CA PHE A 4 24.49 45.29 -4.24
C PHE A 4 23.49 44.26 -4.78
N THR A 5 24.00 43.15 -5.32
CA THR A 5 23.16 42.02 -5.75
C THR A 5 22.87 41.16 -4.53
N ALA A 6 21.66 41.27 -3.97
CA ALA A 6 21.16 40.33 -2.96
C ALA A 6 20.87 38.99 -3.64
N SER A 7 21.76 38.01 -3.45
CA SER A 7 21.55 36.65 -3.94
C SER A 7 20.58 35.94 -2.99
N LEU A 8 19.33 35.73 -3.42
CA LEU A 8 18.39 34.85 -2.75
C LEU A 8 18.89 33.40 -2.92
N LEU A 9 19.39 32.80 -1.84
CA LEU A 9 19.76 31.39 -1.82
C LEU A 9 18.48 30.55 -1.71
N SER A 10 17.94 30.11 -2.84
CA SER A 10 16.77 29.24 -2.88
C SER A 10 17.18 27.83 -2.46
N VAL A 11 16.91 27.45 -1.22
CA VAL A 11 17.11 26.08 -0.72
C VAL A 11 15.98 25.21 -1.29
N PHE A 12 16.27 24.46 -2.35
CA PHE A 12 15.39 23.40 -2.81
C PHE A 12 15.49 22.23 -1.82
N LEU A 13 14.51 22.11 -0.92
CA LEU A 13 14.25 20.82 -0.24
C LEU A 13 13.74 19.85 -1.30
N PHE A 14 14.64 19.06 -1.88
CA PHE A 14 14.25 17.86 -2.60
C PHE A 14 13.58 16.91 -1.61
N PRO A 15 12.37 16.41 -1.88
CA PRO A 15 11.87 15.26 -1.14
C PRO A 15 12.84 14.13 -1.42
N ILE A 16 13.54 13.67 -0.38
CA ILE A 16 14.28 12.41 -0.46
C ILE A 16 13.20 11.37 -0.75
N LEU A 17 13.21 10.82 -1.96
CA LEU A 17 12.53 9.55 -2.20
C LEU A 17 13.24 8.52 -1.31
N VAL A 18 12.78 8.40 -0.07
CA VAL A 18 13.18 7.30 0.80
C VAL A 18 12.46 6.08 0.25
N GLY A 19 13.11 5.43 -0.70
CA GLY A 19 12.81 4.05 -1.05
C GLY A 19 13.10 3.18 0.17
N ALA A 20 12.16 3.08 1.11
CA ALA A 20 12.34 2.26 2.31
C ALA A 20 12.25 0.76 1.97
N HIS A 21 13.37 0.09 1.69
CA HIS A 21 13.43 -1.36 1.38
C HIS A 21 14.86 -1.85 1.11
N CYS A 22 15.89 -1.24 1.69
CA CYS A 22 17.28 -1.59 1.34
C CYS A 22 17.70 -3.02 1.72
N GLU A 23 16.87 -3.78 2.46
CA GLU A 23 17.13 -5.16 2.95
C GLU A 23 18.46 -5.33 3.70
N ILE A 24 19.13 -4.22 3.97
CA ILE A 24 20.28 -4.09 4.84
C ILE A 24 19.73 -3.81 6.24
N PRO A 25 20.30 -4.40 7.31
CA PRO A 25 19.92 -4.14 8.70
C PRO A 25 20.33 -2.72 9.14
N CYS A 26 19.81 -1.70 8.47
CA CYS A 26 20.11 -0.29 8.69
C CYS A 26 19.34 0.31 9.88
N GLY A 27 18.31 -0.38 10.37
CA GLY A 27 17.48 0.07 11.49
C GLY A 27 16.51 1.21 11.16
N ILE A 28 16.37 1.60 9.89
CA ILE A 28 15.51 2.69 9.45
C ILE A 28 14.18 2.12 8.95
N TYR A 29 13.12 2.31 9.73
CA TYR A 29 11.78 1.81 9.44
C TYR A 29 10.76 2.96 9.43
N GLY A 30 9.83 2.91 8.48
CA GLY A 30 8.76 3.89 8.29
C GLY A 30 7.38 3.23 8.36
N ASP A 31 7.13 2.46 9.42
CA ASP A 31 5.97 1.55 9.54
C ASP A 31 4.63 2.28 9.33
N GLU A 32 4.42 3.43 9.96
CA GLU A 32 3.20 4.25 9.79
C GLU A 32 3.02 4.72 8.35
N GLY A 33 4.10 5.13 7.69
CA GLY A 33 4.09 5.51 6.29
C GLY A 33 3.74 4.34 5.36
N ARG A 34 4.12 3.11 5.73
CA ARG A 34 3.72 1.90 5.02
C ARG A 34 2.24 1.58 5.18
N PHE A 35 1.68 1.75 6.37
CA PHE A 35 0.23 1.62 6.57
C PHE A 35 -0.56 2.70 5.81
N ALA A 36 -0.11 3.96 5.84
CA ALA A 36 -0.73 5.03 5.07
C ALA A 36 -0.74 4.72 3.56
N LEU A 37 0.40 4.27 3.02
CA LEU A 37 0.52 3.87 1.62
C LEU A 37 -0.36 2.67 1.26
N LEU A 38 -0.48 1.67 2.14
CA LEU A 38 -1.41 0.56 1.95
C LEU A 38 -2.86 1.06 1.83
N LEU A 39 -3.30 1.95 2.72
CA LEU A 39 -4.66 2.49 2.72
C LEU A 39 -4.93 3.40 1.52
N GLU A 40 -3.93 4.15 1.06
CA GLU A 40 -4.00 4.95 -0.18
C GLU A 40 -4.16 4.06 -1.41
N ASN A 41 -3.39 2.97 -1.51
CA ASN A 41 -3.54 1.98 -2.57
C ASN A 41 -4.96 1.38 -2.59
N VAL A 42 -5.55 1.07 -1.42
CA VAL A 42 -6.93 0.58 -1.34
C VAL A 42 -7.92 1.60 -1.88
N THR A 43 -7.78 2.87 -1.50
CA THR A 43 -8.65 3.96 -2.01
C THR A 43 -8.57 4.06 -3.53
N THR A 44 -7.37 3.91 -4.10
CA THR A 44 -7.19 3.95 -5.56
C THR A 44 -7.76 2.72 -6.26
N ILE A 45 -7.63 1.53 -5.67
CA ILE A 45 -8.28 0.30 -6.12
C ILE A 45 -9.80 0.49 -6.16
N GLU A 46 -10.39 0.95 -5.07
CA GLU A 46 -11.85 1.16 -4.93
C GLU A 46 -12.36 2.15 -5.99
N LYS A 47 -11.67 3.28 -6.16
CA LYS A 47 -11.99 4.25 -7.21
C LYS A 47 -11.93 3.61 -8.59
N SER A 48 -10.87 2.84 -8.88
CA SER A 48 -10.72 2.17 -10.16
C SER A 48 -11.85 1.17 -10.42
N MET A 49 -12.26 0.40 -9.41
CA MET A 49 -13.41 -0.51 -9.52
C MET A 49 -14.71 0.22 -9.85
N ASN A 50 -14.98 1.33 -9.17
CA ASN A 50 -16.18 2.13 -9.40
C ASN A 50 -16.21 2.74 -10.80
N GLU A 51 -15.09 3.27 -11.29
CA GLU A 51 -14.99 3.80 -12.66
C GLU A 51 -15.14 2.69 -13.71
N ILE A 52 -14.56 1.50 -13.49
CA ILE A 52 -14.78 0.35 -14.39
C ILE A 52 -16.26 -0.01 -14.46
N ASN A 53 -16.94 -0.12 -13.31
CA ASN A 53 -18.35 -0.48 -13.25
C ASN A 53 -19.23 0.57 -13.95
N LYS A 54 -18.97 1.86 -13.69
CA LYS A 54 -19.66 2.98 -14.34
C LYS A 54 -19.50 2.92 -15.86
N LEU A 55 -18.26 2.92 -16.36
CA LEU A 55 -17.97 2.93 -17.79
C LEU A 55 -18.48 1.67 -18.50
N SER A 56 -18.50 0.54 -17.80
CA SER A 56 -19.02 -0.73 -18.36
C SER A 56 -20.54 -0.73 -18.52
N GLY A 57 -21.26 0.13 -17.78
CA GLY A 57 -22.71 0.29 -17.85
C GLY A 57 -23.18 1.32 -18.88
N GLU A 58 -22.28 2.07 -19.51
CA GLU A 58 -22.61 3.03 -20.57
C GLU A 58 -23.04 2.31 -21.86
N SER A 59 -23.91 2.95 -22.66
CA SER A 59 -24.39 2.39 -23.93
C SER A 59 -23.27 2.23 -24.95
N GLU A 60 -22.37 3.21 -25.01
CA GLU A 60 -21.14 3.17 -25.80
C GLU A 60 -19.95 3.05 -24.86
N LYS A 61 -19.27 1.90 -24.89
CA LYS A 61 -18.18 1.62 -23.96
C LYS A 61 -16.88 2.30 -24.38
N ASN A 62 -16.33 3.13 -23.51
CA ASN A 62 -14.98 3.65 -23.67
C ASN A 62 -13.92 2.62 -23.23
N ASN A 63 -13.63 1.65 -24.11
CA ASN A 63 -12.69 0.55 -23.81
C ASN A 63 -11.30 1.03 -23.40
N ASN A 64 -10.82 2.15 -23.95
CA ASN A 64 -9.52 2.72 -23.59
C ASN A 64 -9.48 3.14 -22.12
N GLN A 65 -10.55 3.75 -21.61
CA GLN A 65 -10.64 4.14 -20.20
C GLN A 65 -10.80 2.92 -19.28
N ILE A 66 -11.63 1.95 -19.68
CA ILE A 66 -11.80 0.71 -18.90
C ILE A 66 -10.46 0.00 -18.72
N VAL A 67 -9.69 -0.18 -19.79
CA VAL A 67 -8.36 -0.83 -19.73
C VAL A 67 -7.39 -0.07 -18.83
N ARG A 68 -7.37 1.28 -18.89
CA ARG A 68 -6.53 2.10 -18.00
C ARG A 68 -6.87 1.87 -16.52
N TRP A 69 -8.15 1.86 -16.18
CA TRP A 69 -8.59 1.61 -14.80
C TRP A 69 -8.31 0.18 -14.34
N VAL A 70 -8.43 -0.82 -15.23
CA VAL A 70 -8.03 -2.20 -14.92
C VAL A 70 -6.54 -2.25 -14.59
N VAL A 71 -5.68 -1.75 -15.48
CA VAL A 71 -4.22 -1.74 -15.27
C VAL A 71 -3.85 -0.98 -13.99
N ASN A 72 -4.48 0.16 -13.72
CA ASN A 72 -4.24 0.93 -12.50
C ASN A 72 -4.61 0.13 -11.24
N LYS A 73 -5.80 -0.49 -11.22
CA LYS A 73 -6.24 -1.35 -10.12
C LYS A 73 -5.29 -2.51 -9.86
N GLU A 74 -4.83 -3.17 -10.93
CA GLU A 74 -3.91 -4.31 -10.81
C GLU A 74 -2.55 -3.88 -10.25
N HIS A 75 -2.02 -2.75 -10.72
CA HIS A 75 -0.78 -2.18 -10.22
C HIS A 75 -0.83 -1.90 -8.71
N HIS A 76 -1.86 -1.20 -8.24
CA HIS A 76 -2.01 -0.90 -6.82
C HIS A 76 -2.25 -2.15 -5.95
N ALA A 77 -2.91 -3.18 -6.49
CA ALA A 77 -3.06 -4.45 -5.80
C ALA A 77 -1.71 -5.19 -5.64
N ASP A 78 -0.84 -5.12 -6.65
CA ASP A 78 0.52 -5.67 -6.55
C ASP A 78 1.39 -4.86 -5.58
N GLN A 79 1.32 -3.52 -5.59
CA GLN A 79 2.02 -2.69 -4.61
C GLN A 79 1.66 -3.05 -3.15
N ILE A 80 0.38 -3.31 -2.87
CA ILE A 80 -0.05 -3.80 -1.55
C ILE A 80 0.64 -5.12 -1.22
N ARG A 81 0.63 -6.08 -2.15
CA ARG A 81 1.23 -7.40 -1.94
C ARG A 81 2.74 -7.29 -1.72
N ASP A 82 3.42 -6.41 -2.44
CA ASP A 82 4.86 -6.18 -2.30
C ASP A 82 5.20 -5.55 -0.95
N ILE A 83 4.46 -4.54 -0.50
CA ILE A 83 4.66 -3.95 0.84
C ILE A 83 4.42 -5.02 1.93
N VAL A 84 3.35 -5.79 1.80
CA VAL A 84 3.01 -6.82 2.81
C VAL A 84 4.05 -7.94 2.85
N ALA A 85 4.51 -8.41 1.69
CA ALA A 85 5.47 -9.51 1.60
C ALA A 85 6.90 -9.07 1.90
N GLN A 86 7.38 -7.99 1.27
CA GLN A 86 8.78 -7.57 1.38
C GLN A 86 9.03 -6.79 2.67
N TYR A 87 8.16 -5.85 3.02
CA TYR A 87 8.39 -5.00 4.18
C TYR A 87 7.90 -5.68 5.46
N PHE A 88 6.60 -6.00 5.55
CA PHE A 88 6.08 -6.51 6.82
C PHE A 88 6.49 -7.95 7.09
N LEU A 89 6.22 -8.87 6.16
CA LEU A 89 6.49 -10.29 6.37
C LEU A 89 7.99 -10.58 6.48
N ALA A 90 8.80 -10.11 5.53
CA ALA A 90 10.23 -10.46 5.50
C ALA A 90 11.11 -9.61 6.44
N GLN A 91 10.76 -8.35 6.72
CA GLN A 91 11.64 -7.46 7.51
C GLN A 91 11.10 -7.11 8.90
N ARG A 92 9.78 -7.05 9.12
CA ARG A 92 9.21 -6.54 10.38
C ARG A 92 8.69 -7.62 11.32
N ILE A 93 8.09 -8.68 10.82
CA ILE A 93 7.62 -9.78 11.65
C ILE A 93 8.79 -10.73 11.93
N THR A 94 9.26 -10.73 13.17
CA THR A 94 10.30 -11.64 13.64
C THR A 94 9.70 -12.91 14.22
N GLU A 95 10.40 -14.03 14.05
CA GLU A 95 10.09 -15.26 14.77
C GLU A 95 10.14 -15.00 16.29
N PRO A 96 9.23 -15.60 17.07
CA PRO A 96 9.23 -15.44 18.51
C PRO A 96 10.44 -16.14 19.13
N ALA A 97 10.98 -15.57 20.22
CA ALA A 97 11.78 -16.36 21.14
C ALA A 97 10.88 -17.46 21.75
N GLU A 98 11.45 -18.62 22.10
CA GLU A 98 10.71 -19.81 22.55
C GLU A 98 9.47 -19.46 23.41
N GLY A 99 8.26 -19.78 22.93
CA GLY A 99 7.02 -19.67 23.71
C GLY A 99 5.94 -18.71 23.16
N ASP A 100 6.24 -17.70 22.34
CA ASP A 100 5.22 -16.75 21.80
C ASP A 100 4.78 -17.07 20.36
N ALA A 101 4.42 -18.34 20.11
CA ALA A 101 3.97 -18.77 18.79
C ALA A 101 2.59 -18.20 18.40
N ALA A 102 1.76 -17.83 19.37
CA ALA A 102 0.38 -17.39 19.15
C ALA A 102 0.33 -16.01 18.46
N ALA A 103 0.99 -15.00 19.03
CA ALA A 103 0.99 -13.65 18.46
C ALA A 103 1.66 -13.60 17.08
N TYR A 104 2.73 -14.38 16.90
CA TYR A 104 3.37 -14.55 15.59
C TYR A 104 2.40 -15.15 14.56
N THR A 105 1.70 -16.23 14.93
CA THR A 105 0.72 -16.88 14.05
C THR A 105 -0.43 -15.94 13.66
N GLU A 106 -0.95 -15.16 14.60
CA GLU A 106 -2.01 -14.18 14.32
C GLU A 106 -1.56 -13.13 13.31
N LYS A 107 -0.32 -12.62 13.44
CA LYS A 107 0.27 -11.65 12.51
C LYS A 107 0.44 -12.27 11.12
N LEU A 108 0.92 -13.51 11.02
CA LEU A 108 1.02 -14.21 9.73
C LEU A 108 -0.34 -14.40 9.05
N ILE A 109 -1.38 -14.79 9.82
CA ILE A 109 -2.74 -14.93 9.31
C ILE A 109 -3.26 -13.57 8.81
N ALA A 110 -3.02 -12.49 9.55
CA ALA A 110 -3.43 -11.15 9.15
C ALA A 110 -2.78 -10.72 7.82
N LEU A 111 -1.47 -10.90 7.68
CA LEU A 111 -0.74 -10.62 6.43
C LEU A 111 -1.27 -11.45 5.26
N HIS A 112 -1.53 -12.75 5.47
CA HIS A 112 -2.10 -13.62 4.44
C HIS A 112 -3.47 -13.14 3.96
N LYS A 113 -4.35 -12.74 4.88
CA LYS A 113 -5.67 -12.18 4.56
C LYS A 113 -5.55 -10.94 3.67
N ILE A 114 -4.62 -10.03 3.97
CA ILE A 114 -4.37 -8.84 3.14
C ILE A 114 -3.93 -9.25 1.72
N ILE A 115 -2.95 -10.15 1.59
CA ILE A 115 -2.46 -10.61 0.27
C ILE A 115 -3.58 -11.26 -0.55
N ARG A 116 -4.37 -12.15 0.06
CA ARG A 116 -5.47 -12.84 -0.63
C ARG A 116 -6.57 -11.89 -1.06
N THR A 117 -6.95 -10.94 -0.21
CA THR A 117 -7.99 -9.98 -0.54
C THR A 117 -7.50 -8.96 -1.57
N ALA A 118 -6.24 -8.53 -1.53
CA ALA A 118 -5.62 -7.73 -2.60
C ALA A 118 -5.67 -8.45 -3.96
N MET A 119 -5.41 -9.77 -3.99
CA MET A 119 -5.58 -10.57 -5.22
C MET A 119 -7.04 -10.61 -5.70
N LYS A 120 -8.02 -10.72 -4.79
CA LYS A 120 -9.45 -10.61 -5.17
C LYS A 120 -9.78 -9.24 -5.74
N CYS A 121 -9.24 -8.17 -5.17
CA CYS A 121 -9.38 -6.82 -5.72
C CYS A 121 -8.76 -6.72 -7.12
N LYS A 122 -7.60 -7.36 -7.35
CA LYS A 122 -6.96 -7.45 -8.66
C LYS A 122 -7.85 -8.16 -9.70
N GLN A 123 -8.55 -9.21 -9.31
CA GLN A 123 -9.31 -10.07 -10.22
C GLN A 123 -10.76 -9.61 -10.48
N THR A 124 -11.30 -8.71 -9.66
CA THR A 124 -12.73 -8.33 -9.69
C THR A 124 -12.93 -6.82 -9.71
N THR A 125 -14.19 -6.40 -9.81
CA THR A 125 -14.61 -4.98 -9.70
C THR A 125 -15.64 -4.75 -8.60
N ASP A 126 -15.79 -5.67 -7.65
CA ASP A 126 -16.71 -5.51 -6.51
C ASP A 126 -16.06 -4.66 -5.41
N PRO A 127 -16.55 -3.43 -5.14
CA PRO A 127 -15.99 -2.53 -4.12
C PRO A 127 -16.00 -3.12 -2.70
N LYS A 128 -16.86 -4.11 -2.42
CA LYS A 128 -16.86 -4.82 -1.12
C LYS A 128 -15.52 -5.49 -0.82
N ASN A 129 -14.80 -5.95 -1.85
CA ASN A 129 -13.46 -6.50 -1.67
C ASN A 129 -12.46 -5.42 -1.22
N ALA A 130 -12.58 -4.19 -1.75
CA ALA A 130 -11.73 -3.08 -1.34
C ALA A 130 -12.02 -2.66 0.11
N GLN A 131 -13.29 -2.61 0.51
CA GLN A 131 -13.64 -2.39 1.92
C GLN A 131 -13.07 -3.49 2.83
N THR A 132 -13.24 -4.76 2.44
CA THR A 132 -12.68 -5.91 3.20
C THR A 132 -11.15 -5.82 3.31
N LEU A 133 -10.48 -5.38 2.25
CA LEU A 133 -9.03 -5.17 2.25
C LEU A 133 -8.62 -4.06 3.23
N ARG A 134 -9.36 -2.95 3.25
CA ARG A 134 -9.18 -1.85 4.21
C ARG A 134 -9.30 -2.36 5.64
N ASP A 135 -10.33 -3.16 5.92
CA ASP A 135 -10.58 -3.71 7.24
C ASP A 135 -9.46 -4.66 7.69
N HIS A 136 -8.96 -5.51 6.78
CA HIS A 136 -7.81 -6.37 7.07
C HIS A 136 -6.53 -5.60 7.35
N ILE A 137 -6.26 -4.51 6.62
CA ILE A 137 -5.10 -3.64 6.85
C ILE A 137 -5.21 -2.97 8.22
N ASN A 138 -6.37 -2.41 8.56
CA ASN A 138 -6.60 -1.79 9.87
C ASN A 138 -6.47 -2.81 11.02
N ALA A 139 -7.03 -4.01 10.85
CA ALA A 139 -6.91 -5.08 11.85
C ALA A 139 -5.44 -5.49 12.05
N PHE A 140 -4.68 -5.63 10.96
CA PHE A 140 -3.25 -5.90 11.04
C PHE A 140 -2.49 -4.75 11.70
N GLN A 141 -2.81 -3.49 11.40
CA GLN A 141 -2.18 -2.33 12.03
C GLN A 141 -2.40 -2.32 13.56
N THR A 142 -3.63 -2.58 14.00
CA THR A 142 -3.94 -2.71 15.43
C THR A 142 -3.15 -3.85 16.06
N LEU A 143 -3.16 -5.04 15.44
CA LEU A 143 -2.41 -6.22 15.92
C LEU A 143 -0.89 -5.98 15.94
N TYR A 144 -0.37 -5.20 14.99
CA TYR A 144 1.04 -4.85 14.89
C TYR A 144 1.47 -3.88 15.98
N ASN A 145 0.59 -2.95 16.35
CA ASN A 145 0.84 -1.94 17.38
C ASN A 145 0.54 -2.42 18.81
N ALA A 146 -0.29 -3.44 18.96
CA ALA A 146 -0.47 -4.17 20.22
C ALA A 146 0.84 -4.92 20.52
N ARG A 147 1.75 -4.27 21.23
CA ARG A 147 2.90 -4.90 21.87
C ARG A 147 2.47 -5.64 23.11
#